data_AF-A0A381FNC2-F1
#
_entry.id   AF-A0A381FNC2-F1
#
_cell.length_a   1.000
_cell.length_b   1.000
_cell.length_c   1.000
_cell.angle_alpha   90.00
_cell.angle_beta   90.00
_cell.angle_gamma   90.00
#
_symmetry.space_group_name_H-M   'P 1'
#
loop_
_entity.id
_entity.type
_entity.pdbx_description
1 polymer ?
#
loop_
_entity_poly.entity_id
_entity_poly.type
_entity_poly.pdbx_seq_one_letter_code
_entity_poly.pdbx_strand_id
1 'polypeptide(L)'
;MNAIDLFKLRNAEYLQYVKDYLAILNLNNPQQLDIEAKLTDLTARTTELEALYKKALASEKTQELLALDERRDDAVNGIYYFLLGNTYHFETDRQQKAELLLGNMALYGSGISRLNYQAETATISNLLRDWENKPELADAIILFDLSSWVNEMKAANEEFNTQYLLRTQEYGDANPETIKSKREETNLAYYALRNR
;
A
#
# COMPACT_ATOMS: atom_id res chain seq x y z
N MET A 1 -13.49 14.49 17.03
CA MET A 1 -13.35 13.09 17.48
C MET A 1 -12.31 12.46 16.57
N ASN A 2 -11.14 12.08 17.08
CA ASN A 2 -10.12 11.43 16.25
C ASN A 2 -10.63 10.02 15.91
N ALA A 3 -11.01 9.82 14.64
CA ALA A 3 -11.41 8.50 14.16
C ALA A 3 -10.16 7.69 13.81
N ILE A 4 -10.18 6.40 14.11
CA ILE A 4 -9.13 5.48 13.67
C ILE A 4 -9.07 5.45 12.13
N ASP A 5 -7.87 5.52 11.58
CA ASP A 5 -7.63 5.38 10.15
C ASP A 5 -7.33 3.91 9.82
N LEU A 6 -8.38 3.19 9.40
CA LEU A 6 -8.32 1.75 9.15
C LEU A 6 -7.32 1.34 8.08
N PHE A 7 -7.00 2.25 7.14
CA PHE A 7 -6.03 2.00 6.07
C PHE A 7 -4.59 2.00 6.58
N LYS A 8 -4.32 2.65 7.71
CA LYS A 8 -2.98 2.70 8.31
C LYS A 8 -2.65 1.52 9.22
N LEU A 9 -3.64 0.68 9.55
CA LEU A 9 -3.43 -0.48 10.40
C LEU A 9 -2.73 -1.60 9.62
N ARG A 10 -1.74 -2.24 10.25
CA ARG A 10 -1.16 -3.49 9.74
C ARG A 10 -2.19 -4.62 9.84
N ASN A 11 -2.04 -5.69 9.06
CA ASN A 11 -3.04 -6.76 8.97
C ASN A 11 -3.41 -7.37 10.34
N ALA A 12 -2.44 -7.58 11.22
CA ALA A 12 -2.69 -8.08 12.57
C ALA A 12 -3.50 -7.07 13.43
N GLU A 13 -3.09 -5.79 13.40
CA GLU A 13 -3.73 -4.71 14.16
C GLU A 13 -5.16 -4.47 13.68
N TYR A 14 -5.36 -4.47 12.36
CA TYR A 14 -6.65 -4.38 11.72
C TYR A 14 -7.57 -5.53 12.14
N LEU A 15 -7.07 -6.77 12.03
CA LEU A 15 -7.86 -7.95 12.36
C LEU A 15 -8.26 -7.95 13.84
N GLN A 16 -7.34 -7.58 14.74
CA GLN A 16 -7.65 -7.46 16.16
C GLN A 16 -8.67 -6.35 16.42
N TYR A 17 -8.49 -5.18 15.81
CA TYR A 17 -9.43 -4.07 15.95
C TYR A 17 -10.86 -4.45 15.56
N VAL A 18 -11.06 -5.11 14.41
CA VAL A 18 -12.39 -5.51 13.95
C VAL A 18 -13.01 -6.58 14.85
N LYS A 19 -12.19 -7.51 15.36
CA LYS A 19 -12.65 -8.51 16.36
C LYS A 19 -13.10 -7.86 17.66
N ASP A 20 -12.34 -6.89 18.16
CA ASP A 20 -12.70 -6.15 19.37
C ASP A 20 -13.99 -5.35 19.16
N TYR A 21 -14.16 -4.72 17.99
CA TYR A 21 -15.40 -4.04 17.61
C TYR A 21 -16.60 -4.99 17.59
N LEU A 22 -16.47 -6.18 16.98
CA LEU A 22 -17.50 -7.22 17.00
C LEU A 22 -17.81 -7.71 18.42
N ALA A 23 -16.80 -7.90 19.26
CA ALA A 23 -16.99 -8.32 20.65
C ALA A 23 -17.77 -7.28 21.44
N ILE A 24 -17.44 -5.99 21.29
CA ILE A 24 -18.17 -4.89 21.93
C ILE A 24 -19.63 -4.87 21.47
N LEU A 25 -19.92 -5.00 20.18
CA LEU A 25 -21.30 -5.02 19.69
C LEU A 25 -22.11 -6.20 20.26
N ASN A 26 -21.51 -7.39 20.33
CA ASN A 26 -22.15 -8.56 20.91
C ASN A 26 -22.47 -8.41 22.41
N LEU A 27 -21.65 -7.65 23.15
CA LEU A 27 -21.91 -7.33 24.56
C LEU A 27 -23.07 -6.34 24.76
N ASN A 28 -23.51 -5.64 23.72
CA ASN A 28 -24.48 -4.54 23.81
C ASN A 28 -25.83 -4.86 23.13
N ASN A 29 -26.33 -6.09 23.28
CA ASN A 29 -27.64 -6.56 22.79
C ASN A 29 -27.97 -6.14 21.34
N PRO A 30 -27.31 -6.75 20.33
CA PRO A 30 -27.55 -6.49 18.91
C PRO A 30 -29.03 -6.48 18.49
N GLN A 31 -29.84 -7.36 19.09
CA GLN A 31 -31.28 -7.50 18.81
C GLN A 31 -32.11 -6.26 19.16
N GLN A 32 -31.74 -5.55 20.23
CA GLN A 32 -32.42 -4.31 20.60
C GLN A 32 -32.00 -3.15 19.70
N LEU A 33 -30.87 -3.29 19.01
CA LEU A 33 -30.32 -2.29 18.09
C LEU A 33 -30.73 -2.57 16.64
N ASP A 34 -31.39 -3.69 16.31
CA ASP A 34 -31.77 -4.10 14.95
C ASP A 34 -30.55 -4.23 14.00
N ILE A 35 -29.35 -4.50 14.52
CA ILE A 35 -28.07 -4.56 13.76
C ILE A 35 -27.71 -5.94 13.20
N GLU A 36 -28.51 -6.98 13.43
CA GLU A 36 -28.10 -8.38 13.29
C GLU A 36 -27.62 -8.74 11.88
N ALA A 37 -28.30 -8.26 10.85
CA ALA A 37 -27.90 -8.50 9.46
C ALA A 37 -26.52 -7.92 9.15
N LYS A 38 -26.28 -6.67 9.59
CA LYS A 38 -24.98 -6.00 9.38
C LYS A 38 -23.88 -6.61 10.24
N LEU A 39 -24.20 -7.02 11.47
CA LEU A 39 -23.28 -7.71 12.37
C LEU A 39 -22.87 -9.07 11.82
N THR A 40 -23.81 -9.80 11.21
CA THR A 40 -23.56 -11.09 10.56
C THR A 40 -22.66 -10.93 9.33
N ASP A 41 -22.91 -9.92 8.48
CA ASP A 41 -22.05 -9.63 7.33
C ASP A 41 -20.61 -9.26 7.75
N LEU A 42 -20.44 -8.38 8.75
CA LEU A 42 -19.10 -8.04 9.26
C LEU A 42 -18.40 -9.27 9.87
N THR A 43 -19.12 -10.12 10.59
CA THR A 43 -18.56 -11.36 11.18
C THR A 43 -18.09 -12.34 10.11
N ALA A 44 -18.88 -12.53 9.05
CA ALA A 44 -18.52 -13.40 7.94
C ALA A 44 -17.25 -12.91 7.24
N ARG A 45 -17.19 -11.63 6.87
CA ARG A 45 -16.01 -11.02 6.23
C ARG A 45 -14.76 -11.08 7.10
N THR A 46 -14.92 -10.84 8.41
CA THR A 46 -13.81 -10.92 9.37
C THR A 46 -13.27 -12.35 9.49
N THR A 47 -14.16 -13.35 9.45
CA THR A 47 -13.79 -14.77 9.52
C THR A 47 -13.03 -15.21 8.26
N GLU A 48 -13.50 -14.81 7.08
CA GLU A 48 -12.81 -15.04 5.82
C GLU A 48 -11.43 -14.36 5.81
N LEU A 49 -11.35 -13.10 6.25
CA LEU A 49 -10.10 -12.36 6.37
C LEU A 49 -9.11 -13.05 7.32
N GLU A 50 -9.58 -13.56 8.45
CA GLU A 50 -8.74 -14.31 9.39
C GLU A 50 -8.18 -15.60 8.77
N ALA A 51 -9.01 -16.33 8.02
CA ALA A 51 -8.57 -17.54 7.33
C ALA A 51 -7.49 -17.24 6.28
N LEU A 52 -7.70 -16.19 5.48
CA LEU A 52 -6.71 -15.71 4.51
C LEU A 52 -5.42 -15.27 5.21
N TYR A 53 -5.53 -14.54 6.32
CA TYR A 53 -4.38 -14.06 7.09
C TYR A 53 -3.55 -15.22 7.67
N LYS A 54 -4.18 -16.25 8.24
CA LYS A 54 -3.48 -17.45 8.73
C LYS A 54 -2.78 -18.22 7.60
N LYS A 55 -3.44 -18.37 6.45
CA LYS A 55 -2.85 -19.02 5.28
C LYS A 55 -1.66 -18.24 4.73
N ALA A 56 -1.72 -16.90 4.77
CA ALA A 56 -0.62 -16.03 4.39
C ALA A 56 0.57 -16.08 5.37
N LEU A 57 0.31 -16.10 6.69
CA LEU A 57 1.37 -16.23 7.71
C LEU A 57 2.17 -17.53 7.57
N ALA A 58 1.52 -18.62 7.15
CA ALA A 58 2.16 -19.92 6.95
C ALA A 58 2.98 -20.00 5.65
N SER A 59 2.97 -18.96 4.80
CA SER A 59 3.59 -18.97 3.47
C SER A 59 4.88 -18.14 3.46
N GLU A 60 6.03 -18.82 3.32
CA GLU A 60 7.34 -18.17 3.18
C GLU A 60 7.39 -17.20 1.99
N LYS A 61 6.82 -17.60 0.84
CA LYS A 61 6.70 -16.75 -0.35
C LYS A 61 5.85 -15.50 -0.13
N THR A 62 4.93 -15.52 0.83
CA THR A 62 4.17 -14.32 1.21
C THR A 62 5.03 -13.34 1.98
N GLN A 63 5.88 -13.84 2.88
CA GLN A 63 6.81 -13.00 3.62
C GLN A 63 7.85 -12.38 2.67
N GLU A 64 8.35 -13.15 1.71
CA GLU A 64 9.26 -12.65 0.67
C GLU A 64 8.60 -11.54 -0.16
N LEU A 65 7.36 -11.76 -0.62
CA LEU A 65 6.65 -10.75 -1.41
C LEU A 65 6.37 -9.47 -0.60
N LEU A 66 6.02 -9.59 0.69
CA LEU A 66 5.80 -8.45 1.57
C LEU A 66 7.11 -7.67 1.83
N ALA A 67 8.24 -8.36 1.98
CA ALA A 67 9.53 -7.71 2.13
C ALA A 67 9.95 -6.97 0.85
N LEU A 68 9.69 -7.57 -0.32
CA LEU A 68 9.91 -6.91 -1.61
C LEU A 68 8.99 -5.70 -1.81
N ASP A 69 7.75 -5.79 -1.36
CA ASP A 69 6.78 -4.69 -1.36
C ASP A 69 7.28 -3.51 -0.51
N GLU A 70 7.65 -3.78 0.74
CA GLU A 70 8.21 -2.78 1.66
C GLU A 70 9.47 -2.13 1.09
N ARG A 71 10.36 -2.92 0.46
CA ARG A 71 11.56 -2.41 -0.20
C ARG A 71 11.25 -1.44 -1.35
N ARG A 72 10.18 -1.68 -2.12
CA ARG A 72 9.72 -0.74 -3.17
C ARG A 72 9.14 0.51 -2.55
N ASP A 73 8.26 0.36 -1.57
CA ASP A 73 7.62 1.45 -0.86
C ASP A 73 8.66 2.41 -0.26
N ASP A 74 9.69 1.87 0.38
CA ASP A 74 10.78 2.64 0.97
C ASP A 74 11.61 3.39 -0.09
N ALA A 75 11.92 2.75 -1.22
CA ALA A 75 12.64 3.41 -2.30
C ALA A 75 11.85 4.60 -2.87
N VAL A 76 10.56 4.43 -3.13
CA VAL A 76 9.68 5.50 -3.64
C VAL A 76 9.53 6.62 -2.61
N ASN A 77 9.22 6.27 -1.36
CA ASN A 77 9.01 7.24 -0.29
C ASN A 77 10.29 8.01 0.04
N GLY A 78 11.44 7.35 0.07
CA GLY A 78 12.72 7.99 0.35
C GLY A 78 13.09 9.02 -0.71
N ILE A 79 12.95 8.70 -2.00
CA ILE A 79 13.14 9.67 -3.09
C ILE A 79 12.15 10.83 -2.95
N TYR A 80 10.86 10.54 -2.73
CA TYR A 80 9.84 11.56 -2.59
C TYR A 80 10.16 12.55 -1.45
N TYR A 81 10.45 12.05 -0.25
CA TYR A 81 10.73 12.91 0.90
C TYR A 81 12.06 13.66 0.76
N PHE A 82 13.08 13.04 0.15
CA PHE A 82 14.32 13.72 -0.19
C PHE A 82 14.06 14.92 -1.12
N LEU A 83 13.30 14.71 -2.20
CA LEU A 83 12.96 15.77 -3.14
C LEU A 83 12.08 16.84 -2.48
N LEU A 84 11.12 16.45 -1.64
CA LEU A 84 10.27 17.37 -0.89
C LEU A 84 11.09 18.26 0.06
N GLY A 85 12.17 17.74 0.66
CA GLY A 85 13.10 18.58 1.42
C GLY A 85 13.83 19.59 0.52
N ASN A 86 14.23 19.17 -0.68
CA ASN A 86 14.97 20.00 -1.62
C ASN A 86 14.13 21.09 -2.31
N THR A 87 12.79 21.04 -2.25
CA THR A 87 11.96 22.17 -2.70
C THR A 87 12.10 23.41 -1.81
N TYR A 88 12.71 23.28 -0.63
CA TYR A 88 13.05 24.40 0.26
C TYR A 88 14.54 24.74 0.23
N HIS A 89 15.31 24.19 -0.73
CA HIS A 89 16.74 24.42 -0.82
C HIS A 89 17.05 25.89 -1.17
N PHE A 90 18.14 26.45 -0.60
CA PHE A 90 18.52 27.85 -0.81
C PHE A 90 19.07 28.13 -2.22
N GLU A 91 19.62 27.09 -2.88
CA GLU A 91 20.02 27.15 -4.29
C GLU A 91 18.82 26.96 -5.20
N THR A 92 18.52 27.98 -6.01
CA THR A 92 17.36 28.00 -6.92
C THR A 92 17.37 26.83 -7.91
N ASP A 93 18.53 26.44 -8.43
CA ASP A 93 18.63 25.32 -9.38
C ASP A 93 18.21 23.99 -8.73
N ARG A 94 18.67 23.72 -7.50
CA ARG A 94 18.22 22.54 -6.72
C ARG A 94 16.73 22.58 -6.45
N GLN A 95 16.19 23.73 -6.03
CA GLN A 95 14.76 23.88 -5.79
C GLN A 95 13.95 23.53 -7.05
N GLN A 96 14.30 24.11 -8.20
CA GLN A 96 13.60 23.88 -9.47
C GLN A 96 13.72 22.42 -9.95
N LYS A 97 14.88 21.80 -9.80
CA LYS A 97 15.09 20.39 -10.17
C LYS A 97 14.33 19.42 -9.25
N ALA A 98 14.19 19.76 -7.97
CA ALA A 98 13.36 18.99 -7.04
C ALA A 98 11.86 19.09 -7.40
N GLU A 99 11.39 20.32 -7.68
CA GLU A 99 10.02 20.56 -8.14
C GLU A 99 9.73 19.85 -9.47
N LEU A 100 10.71 19.82 -10.39
CA LEU A 100 10.60 19.11 -11.66
C LEU A 100 10.37 17.60 -11.46
N LEU A 101 11.19 16.94 -10.62
CA LEU A 101 11.04 15.51 -10.34
C LEU A 101 9.73 15.21 -9.59
N LEU A 102 9.37 16.01 -8.58
CA LEU A 102 8.09 15.85 -7.89
C LEU A 102 6.88 16.10 -8.80
N GLY A 103 6.98 17.07 -9.69
CA GLY A 103 5.98 17.35 -10.71
C GLY A 103 5.78 16.16 -11.65
N ASN A 104 6.87 15.52 -12.07
CA ASN A 104 6.79 14.28 -12.84
C ASN A 104 6.17 13.13 -12.05
N MET A 105 6.57 12.92 -10.79
CA MET A 105 5.94 11.90 -9.92
C MET A 105 4.44 12.14 -9.76
N ALA A 106 4.01 13.40 -9.61
CA ALA A 106 2.61 13.76 -9.42
C ALA A 106 1.72 13.45 -10.64
N LEU A 107 2.28 13.34 -11.86
CA LEU A 107 1.53 12.89 -13.05
C LEU A 107 0.99 11.47 -12.90
N TYR A 108 1.62 10.66 -12.06
CA TYR A 108 1.21 9.28 -11.78
C TYR A 108 0.31 9.15 -10.55
N GLY A 109 -0.12 10.27 -9.97
CA GLY A 109 -0.99 10.32 -8.80
C GLY A 109 -0.23 10.39 -7.46
N SER A 110 -1.00 10.46 -6.38
CA SER A 110 -0.46 10.55 -5.02
C SER A 110 -0.38 9.19 -4.35
N GLY A 111 0.64 8.97 -3.51
CA GLY A 111 0.74 7.77 -2.68
C GLY A 111 1.02 6.51 -3.51
N ILE A 112 2.01 6.59 -4.40
CA ILE A 112 2.45 5.48 -5.27
C ILE A 112 2.68 4.20 -4.44
N SER A 113 3.36 4.33 -3.29
CA SER A 113 3.64 3.25 -2.32
C SER A 113 2.39 2.68 -1.59
N ARG A 114 1.19 3.06 -2.00
CA ARG A 114 -0.08 2.58 -1.41
C ARG A 114 -1.02 2.00 -2.46
N LEU A 115 -0.62 2.07 -3.72
CA LEU A 115 -1.34 1.46 -4.82
C LEU A 115 -1.46 -0.05 -4.61
N ASN A 116 -2.36 -0.69 -5.35
CA ASN A 116 -2.31 -2.15 -5.44
C ASN A 116 -1.05 -2.56 -6.23
N TYR A 117 -0.59 -3.79 -6.04
CA TYR A 117 0.69 -4.29 -6.52
C TYR A 117 0.88 -4.14 -8.03
N GLN A 118 -0.18 -4.36 -8.80
CA GLN A 118 -0.12 -4.24 -10.26
C GLN A 118 -0.09 -2.78 -10.69
N ALA A 119 -0.91 -1.93 -10.07
CA ALA A 119 -0.92 -0.50 -10.33
C ALA A 119 0.40 0.17 -9.92
N GLU A 120 0.97 -0.21 -8.78
CA GLU A 120 2.29 0.25 -8.33
C GLU A 120 3.37 -0.19 -9.32
N THR A 121 3.42 -1.48 -9.67
CA THR A 121 4.39 -2.02 -10.64
C THR A 121 4.38 -1.24 -11.96
N ALA A 122 3.18 -1.01 -12.50
CA ALA A 122 3.01 -0.26 -13.75
C ALA A 122 3.41 1.21 -13.58
N THR A 123 3.05 1.82 -12.45
CA THR A 123 3.37 3.22 -12.14
C THR A 123 4.87 3.43 -12.02
N ILE A 124 5.56 2.62 -11.21
CA ILE A 124 7.01 2.66 -11.04
C ILE A 124 7.72 2.44 -12.38
N SER A 125 7.28 1.47 -13.18
CA SER A 125 7.89 1.21 -14.49
C SER A 125 7.77 2.40 -15.45
N ASN A 126 6.62 3.07 -15.46
CA ASN A 126 6.41 4.24 -16.30
C ASN A 126 7.19 5.46 -15.79
N LEU A 127 7.24 5.67 -14.47
CA LEU A 127 8.03 6.72 -13.83
C LEU A 127 9.52 6.57 -14.13
N LEU A 128 10.08 5.37 -13.96
CA LEU A 128 11.47 5.06 -14.29
C LEU A 128 11.76 5.30 -15.77
N ARG A 129 10.84 4.92 -16.67
CA ARG A 129 10.97 5.20 -18.10
C ARG A 129 11.02 6.69 -18.38
N ASP A 130 10.20 7.49 -17.72
CA ASP A 130 10.25 8.94 -17.84
C ASP A 130 11.60 9.50 -17.39
N TRP A 131 12.12 9.07 -16.23
CA TRP A 131 13.41 9.51 -15.71
C TRP A 131 14.60 9.09 -16.59
N GLU A 132 14.51 7.94 -17.24
CA GLU A 132 15.54 7.45 -18.18
C GLU A 132 15.51 8.17 -19.54
N ASN A 133 14.33 8.55 -20.04
CA ASN A 133 14.17 9.03 -21.42
C ASN A 133 14.00 10.54 -21.58
N LYS A 134 13.74 11.27 -20.48
CA LYS A 134 13.61 12.74 -20.49
C LYS A 134 14.90 13.37 -19.96
N PRO A 135 15.72 14.02 -20.82
CA PRO A 135 17.02 14.55 -20.42
C PRO A 135 16.97 15.47 -19.20
N GLU A 136 15.95 16.31 -19.09
CA GLU A 136 15.78 17.24 -17.98
C GLU A 136 15.58 16.55 -16.62
N LEU A 137 14.95 15.36 -16.62
CA LEU A 137 14.74 14.52 -15.44
C LEU A 137 16.01 13.74 -15.10
N ALA A 138 16.68 13.17 -16.10
CA ALA A 138 17.96 12.48 -15.93
C ALA A 138 19.02 13.42 -15.33
N ASP A 139 19.10 14.66 -15.84
CA ASP A 139 19.99 15.69 -15.30
C ASP A 139 19.68 16.01 -13.82
N ALA A 140 18.40 16.05 -13.44
CA ALA A 140 17.98 16.27 -12.06
C ALA A 140 18.41 15.11 -11.15
N ILE A 141 18.25 13.87 -11.60
CA ILE A 141 18.68 12.66 -10.88
C ILE A 141 20.20 12.68 -10.65
N ILE A 142 20.98 13.06 -11.66
CA ILE A 142 22.45 13.16 -11.57
C ILE A 142 22.84 14.27 -10.59
N LEU A 143 22.20 15.44 -10.65
CA LEU A 143 22.48 16.57 -9.77
C LEU A 143 22.26 16.25 -8.28
N PHE A 144 21.29 15.40 -7.98
CA PHE A 144 21.01 14.93 -6.63
C PHE A 144 21.74 13.65 -6.22
N ASP A 145 22.56 13.07 -7.10
CA ASP A 145 23.20 11.76 -6.89
C ASP A 145 22.21 10.63 -6.54
N LEU A 146 21.03 10.66 -7.15
CA LEU A 146 19.95 9.70 -6.89
C LEU A 146 20.06 8.43 -7.74
N SER A 147 21.08 8.28 -8.58
CA SER A 147 21.23 7.15 -9.49
C SER A 147 21.18 5.79 -8.79
N SER A 148 21.79 5.69 -7.59
CA SER A 148 21.75 4.47 -6.77
C SER A 148 20.33 4.14 -6.29
N TRP A 149 19.58 5.15 -5.85
CA TRP A 149 18.18 5.01 -5.44
C TRP A 149 17.27 4.64 -6.61
N VAL A 150 17.46 5.23 -7.79
CA VAL A 150 16.71 4.89 -9.00
C VAL A 150 16.96 3.43 -9.41
N ASN A 151 18.21 2.98 -9.35
CA ASN A 151 18.58 1.59 -9.64
C ASN A 151 17.97 0.62 -8.61
N GLU A 152 17.97 0.98 -7.33
CA GLU A 152 17.36 0.20 -6.27
C GLU A 152 15.84 0.07 -6.46
N MET A 153 15.16 1.18 -6.77
CA MET A 153 13.73 1.20 -7.09
C MET A 153 13.40 0.31 -8.29
N LYS A 154 14.24 0.35 -9.33
CA LYS A 154 14.10 -0.51 -10.51
C LYS A 154 14.26 -1.99 -10.17
N ALA A 155 15.35 -2.34 -9.49
CA ALA A 155 15.64 -3.73 -9.10
C ALA A 155 14.54 -4.31 -8.20
N ALA A 156 14.11 -3.56 -7.18
CA ALA A 156 13.02 -3.98 -6.30
C ALA A 156 11.71 -4.19 -7.05
N ASN A 157 11.39 -3.32 -8.02
CA ASN A 157 10.17 -3.44 -8.82
C ASN A 157 10.18 -4.65 -9.78
N GLU A 158 11.31 -4.92 -10.42
CA GLU A 158 11.49 -6.08 -11.30
C GLU A 158 11.45 -7.41 -10.52
N GLU A 159 12.11 -7.46 -9.37
CA GLU A 159 12.13 -8.63 -8.48
C GLU A 159 10.75 -8.91 -7.91
N PHE A 160 10.05 -7.87 -7.43
CA PHE A 160 8.68 -7.98 -6.96
C PHE A 160 7.76 -8.53 -8.05
N ASN A 161 7.79 -7.94 -9.26
CA ASN A 161 6.91 -8.37 -10.34
C ASN A 161 7.17 -9.84 -10.71
N THR A 162 8.43 -10.27 -10.72
CA THR A 162 8.81 -11.67 -10.94
C THR A 162 8.20 -12.59 -9.88
N GLN A 163 8.38 -12.28 -8.59
CA GLN A 163 7.83 -13.08 -7.50
C GLN A 163 6.30 -13.06 -7.45
N TYR A 164 5.69 -11.92 -7.77
CA TYR A 164 4.23 -11.78 -7.84
C TYR A 164 3.64 -12.71 -8.92
N LEU A 165 4.26 -12.78 -10.09
CA LEU A 165 3.83 -13.67 -11.17
C LEU A 165 4.01 -15.15 -10.81
N LEU A 166 5.13 -15.52 -10.18
CA LEU A 166 5.37 -16.87 -9.68
C LEU A 166 4.30 -17.28 -8.65
N ARG A 167 3.96 -16.38 -7.72
CA ARG A 167 2.89 -16.61 -6.76
C ARG A 167 1.53 -16.81 -7.43
N THR A 168 1.22 -16.02 -8.45
CA THR A 168 -0.05 -16.12 -9.19
C THR A 168 -0.19 -17.46 -9.91
N GLN A 169 0.93 -18.08 -10.30
CA GLN A 169 0.96 -19.42 -10.90
C GLN A 169 0.90 -20.55 -9.86
N GLU A 170 1.45 -20.35 -8.67
CA GLU A 170 1.60 -21.42 -7.66
C GLU A 170 0.46 -21.48 -6.61
N TYR A 171 -0.26 -20.39 -6.32
CA TYR A 171 -1.21 -20.34 -5.20
C TYR A 171 -2.55 -19.66 -5.53
N GLY A 172 -3.64 -20.41 -5.32
CA GLY A 172 -5.01 -19.88 -5.25
C GLY A 172 -5.36 -19.18 -3.93
N ASP A 173 -6.35 -18.27 -4.02
CA ASP A 173 -7.15 -17.53 -3.02
C ASP A 173 -6.48 -16.73 -1.89
N ALA A 174 -5.26 -17.02 -1.43
CA ALA A 174 -4.63 -16.30 -0.30
C ALA A 174 -3.34 -15.55 -0.68
N ASN A 175 -3.52 -14.45 -1.40
CA ASN A 175 -2.51 -13.48 -1.78
C ASN A 175 -2.72 -12.10 -1.11
N PRO A 176 -1.75 -11.16 -1.14
CA PRO A 176 -1.90 -9.94 -0.36
C PRO A 176 -2.93 -9.02 -1.01
N GLU A 177 -3.14 -9.13 -2.32
CA GLU A 177 -4.24 -8.49 -3.04
C GLU A 177 -5.62 -9.00 -2.58
N THR A 178 -5.78 -10.31 -2.40
CA THR A 178 -7.03 -10.89 -1.85
C THR A 178 -7.23 -10.50 -0.40
N ILE A 179 -6.17 -10.39 0.41
CA ILE A 179 -6.24 -9.85 1.78
C ILE A 179 -6.62 -8.36 1.75
N LYS A 180 -5.98 -7.54 0.90
CA LYS A 180 -6.25 -6.11 0.74
C LYS A 180 -7.70 -5.88 0.29
N SER A 181 -8.13 -6.56 -0.77
CA SER A 181 -9.50 -6.53 -1.27
C SER A 181 -10.50 -6.96 -0.20
N LYS A 182 -10.22 -8.05 0.53
CA LYS A 182 -11.08 -8.49 1.65
C LYS A 182 -11.11 -7.48 2.81
N ARG A 183 -10.04 -6.73 3.07
CA ARG A 183 -10.04 -5.60 4.02
C ARG A 183 -10.91 -4.44 3.53
N GLU A 184 -10.86 -4.10 2.25
CA GLU A 184 -11.72 -3.06 1.67
C GLU A 184 -13.20 -3.45 1.78
N GLU A 185 -13.55 -4.69 1.47
CA GLU A 185 -14.88 -5.26 1.71
C GLU A 185 -15.29 -5.20 3.19
N THR A 186 -14.38 -5.58 4.10
CA THR A 186 -14.61 -5.56 5.56
C THR A 186 -14.79 -4.12 6.06
N ASN A 187 -14.05 -3.15 5.50
CA ASN A 187 -14.20 -1.73 5.80
C ASN A 187 -15.60 -1.23 5.43
N LEU A 188 -16.14 -1.62 4.27
CA LEU A 188 -17.49 -1.24 3.87
C LEU A 188 -18.54 -1.76 4.87
N ALA A 189 -18.42 -3.03 5.29
CA ALA A 189 -19.31 -3.62 6.30
C ALA A 189 -19.17 -2.92 7.67
N TYR A 190 -17.94 -2.60 8.09
CA TYR A 190 -17.66 -1.83 9.30
C TYR A 190 -18.30 -0.44 9.24
N TYR A 191 -18.11 0.31 8.14
CA TYR A 191 -18.68 1.64 8.00
C TYR A 191 -20.20 1.62 7.96
N ALA A 192 -20.81 0.57 7.39
CA ALA A 192 -22.26 0.40 7.42
C ALA A 192 -22.83 0.19 8.83
N LEU A 193 -22.04 -0.34 9.77
CA LEU A 193 -22.40 -0.46 11.19
C LEU A 193 -22.11 0.82 11.96
N ARG A 194 -20.93 1.42 11.75
CA ARG A 194 -20.49 2.64 12.43
C ARG A 194 -21.38 3.83 12.12
N ASN A 195 -21.72 4.02 10.85
CA ASN A 195 -22.44 5.20 10.36
C ASN A 195 -23.96 4.99 10.35
N ARG A 196 -24.47 4.08 11.19
CA ARG A 196 -25.90 3.85 11.35
C ARG A 196 -26.66 5.13 11.66
#